data_AF-A0A2W5SKA8-F1
#
_entry.id   AF-A0A2W5SKA8-F1
#
_cell.length_a   1.000
_cell.length_b   1.000
_cell.length_c   1.000
_cell.angle_alpha   90.00
_cell.angle_beta   90.00
_cell.angle_gamma   90.00
#
_symmetry.space_group_name_H-M   'P 1'
#
loop_
_entity.id
_entity.type
_entity.pdbx_description
1 polymer ?
#
loop_
_entity_poly.entity_id
_entity_poly.type
_entity_poly.pdbx_seq_one_letter_code
_entity_poly.pdbx_strand_id
1 'polypeptide(L)'
;MVGAIDDRLVSRLAERVPQLATIVYHNRLGTQLERVGRVRALAQAIAQKIGADPALAERAALLAKADLVTHMVGEFPELQGTMGRYYALADGEDPRVADAIEQHYRPRFAGDALPGNDVATALALADKLETLAGMFGIGQQPTGDKDPFALRRHALGVIRMLVEGNLPLSLFDLVNAAFSVFPQGMLGDAHTDLETFVFERLRGHLREAGYGANEIEAVLCMRPVQLDQVPRQLEAVRAFAGLPEAESLAAANKRVVNILKQAEAKGESFINAEAGMLREPAERALFEALRKT
;
A
#
# COMPACT_ATOMS: atom_id res chain seq x y z
N MET A 1 8.58 -30.89 32.98
CA MET A 1 7.64 -30.00 32.25
C MET A 1 7.18 -28.86 33.18
N VAL A 2 8.13 -28.14 33.79
CA VAL A 2 7.86 -27.01 34.73
C VAL A 2 8.97 -25.97 34.52
N GLY A 3 9.08 -25.44 33.29
CA GLY A 3 10.12 -24.46 32.92
C GLY A 3 9.62 -23.32 32.04
N ALA A 4 8.43 -23.41 31.45
CA ALA A 4 7.94 -22.46 30.45
C ALA A 4 6.98 -21.37 31.00
N ILE A 5 6.90 -21.20 32.33
CA ILE A 5 5.92 -20.27 32.95
C ILE A 5 6.57 -18.95 33.41
N ASP A 6 7.90 -18.81 33.40
CA ASP A 6 8.60 -17.73 34.13
C ASP A 6 8.97 -16.48 33.31
N ASP A 7 8.43 -16.27 32.11
CA ASP A 7 8.62 -14.99 31.38
C ASP A 7 7.61 -13.91 31.84
N ARG A 8 6.63 -14.28 32.68
CA ARG A 8 5.57 -13.37 33.16
C ARG A 8 6.00 -12.44 34.29
N LEU A 9 7.13 -12.69 34.96
CA LEU A 9 7.42 -12.09 36.27
C LEU A 9 8.65 -11.16 36.34
N VAL A 10 9.44 -11.00 35.27
CA VAL A 10 10.76 -10.36 35.41
C VAL A 10 10.86 -8.96 34.76
N SER A 11 10.15 -8.66 33.68
CA SER A 11 10.23 -7.35 33.01
C SER A 11 8.99 -7.03 32.17
N ARG A 12 8.63 -5.74 32.12
CA ARG A 12 7.54 -5.24 31.26
C ARG A 12 7.92 -5.36 29.78
N LEU A 13 6.95 -5.52 28.90
CA LEU A 13 7.12 -5.59 27.45
C LEU A 13 7.92 -4.39 26.91
N ALA A 14 7.67 -3.19 27.43
CA ALA A 14 8.41 -1.98 27.05
C ALA A 14 9.91 -2.06 27.38
N GLU A 15 10.29 -2.73 28.47
CA GLU A 15 11.69 -2.90 28.90
C GLU A 15 12.47 -3.86 28.00
N ARG A 16 11.76 -4.64 27.18
CA ARG A 16 12.33 -5.56 26.19
C ARG A 16 12.69 -4.88 24.88
N VAL A 17 12.09 -3.72 24.58
CA VAL A 17 12.31 -2.98 23.31
C VAL A 17 13.79 -2.73 23.01
N PRO A 18 14.64 -2.27 23.96
CA PRO A 18 16.05 -2.03 23.68
C PRO A 18 16.82 -3.29 23.20
N GLN A 19 16.37 -4.49 23.60
CA GLN A 19 17.01 -5.75 23.21
C GLN A 19 16.84 -6.05 21.71
N LEU A 20 15.87 -5.41 21.04
CA LEU A 20 15.69 -5.52 19.58
C LEU A 20 16.89 -4.99 18.79
N ALA A 21 17.80 -4.24 19.42
CA ALA A 21 19.08 -3.84 18.82
C ALA A 21 19.99 -5.04 18.53
N THR A 22 19.78 -6.18 19.19
CA THR A 22 20.59 -7.40 18.98
C THR A 22 20.10 -8.23 17.79
N ILE A 23 18.88 -7.98 17.31
CA ILE A 23 18.26 -8.71 16.20
C ILE A 23 18.50 -7.93 14.90
N VAL A 24 19.29 -8.51 13.99
CA VAL A 24 19.46 -7.96 12.65
C VAL A 24 18.14 -8.07 11.89
N TYR A 25 17.61 -6.94 11.43
CA TYR A 25 16.47 -6.92 10.52
C TYR A 25 16.92 -7.25 9.10
N HIS A 26 17.93 -6.52 8.62
CA HIS A 26 18.60 -6.79 7.35
C HIS A 26 19.93 -6.04 7.33
N ASN A 27 20.99 -6.63 6.75
CA ASN A 27 22.35 -6.06 6.77
C ASN A 27 22.46 -4.62 6.23
N ARG A 28 21.54 -4.20 5.36
CA ARG A 28 21.46 -2.83 4.80
C ARG A 28 20.43 -1.91 5.47
N LEU A 29 19.52 -2.45 6.30
CA LEU A 29 18.43 -1.69 6.93
C LEU A 29 18.54 -1.63 8.47
N GLY A 30 19.58 -2.27 9.02
CA GLY A 30 19.91 -2.25 10.44
C GLY A 30 19.21 -3.34 11.25
N THR A 31 18.87 -2.98 12.47
CA THR A 31 18.32 -3.81 13.54
C THR A 31 16.80 -3.71 13.61
N GLN A 32 16.16 -4.62 14.36
CA GLN A 32 14.73 -4.52 14.65
C GLN A 32 14.39 -3.28 15.47
N LEU A 33 15.29 -2.80 16.34
CA LEU A 33 15.07 -1.56 17.08
C LEU A 33 14.99 -0.34 16.16
N GLU A 34 15.91 -0.24 15.20
CA GLU A 34 15.90 0.85 14.21
C GLU A 34 14.64 0.78 13.32
N ARG A 35 14.24 -0.43 12.92
CA ARG A 35 12.97 -0.66 12.21
C ARG A 35 11.77 -0.19 13.02
N VAL A 36 11.69 -0.54 14.30
CA VAL A 36 10.60 -0.09 15.19
C VAL A 36 10.54 1.44 15.24
N GLY A 37 11.69 2.13 15.27
CA GLY A 37 11.74 3.59 15.17
C GLY A 37 11.05 4.14 13.92
N ARG A 38 11.33 3.53 12.75
CA ARG A 38 10.71 3.92 11.47
C ARG A 38 9.20 3.61 11.44
N VAL A 39 8.81 2.42 11.88
CA VAL A 39 7.40 2.00 11.93
C VAL A 39 6.60 2.90 12.88
N ARG A 40 7.17 3.34 14.01
CA ARG A 40 6.52 4.30 14.93
C ARG A 40 6.18 5.61 14.25
N ALA A 41 7.16 6.22 13.59
CA ALA A 41 6.96 7.50 12.89
C ALA A 41 5.88 7.37 11.80
N LEU A 42 5.91 6.28 11.04
CA LEU A 42 4.94 6.03 9.98
C LEU A 42 3.53 5.73 10.53
N ALA A 43 3.42 4.91 11.59
CA ALA A 43 2.14 4.59 12.22
C ALA A 43 1.46 5.84 12.80
N GLN A 44 2.24 6.73 13.44
CA GLN A 44 1.74 8.01 13.95
C GLN A 44 1.19 8.90 12.82
N ALA A 45 1.93 9.03 11.72
CA ALA A 45 1.52 9.82 10.57
C ALA A 45 0.26 9.26 9.88
N ILE A 46 0.17 7.93 9.74
CA ILE A 46 -1.01 7.27 9.17
C ILE A 46 -2.22 7.42 10.08
N ALA A 47 -2.05 7.24 11.40
CA ALA A 47 -3.11 7.40 12.40
C ALA A 47 -3.77 8.78 12.30
N GLN A 48 -2.97 9.85 12.19
CA GLN A 48 -3.46 11.21 11.99
C GLN A 48 -4.33 11.34 10.73
N LYS A 49 -3.93 10.73 9.61
CA LYS A 49 -4.65 10.81 8.34
C LYS A 49 -5.97 10.03 8.35
N ILE A 50 -6.06 8.94 9.11
CA ILE A 50 -7.28 8.10 9.19
C ILE A 50 -8.19 8.45 10.38
N GLY A 51 -7.81 9.43 11.21
CA GLY A 51 -8.58 9.84 12.39
C GLY A 51 -8.41 8.93 13.62
N ALA A 52 -7.41 8.07 13.64
CA ALA A 52 -7.05 7.27 14.80
C ALA A 52 -6.23 8.09 15.82
N ASP A 53 -6.16 7.62 17.06
CA ASP A 53 -5.30 8.22 18.09
C ASP A 53 -3.80 8.01 17.74
N PRO A 54 -3.05 9.08 17.41
CA PRO A 54 -1.65 8.94 17.01
C PRO A 54 -0.73 8.45 18.13
N ALA A 55 -1.06 8.78 19.40
CA ALA A 55 -0.25 8.36 20.55
C ALA A 55 -0.41 6.85 20.80
N LEU A 56 -1.62 6.32 20.62
CA LEU A 56 -1.86 4.87 20.72
C LEU A 56 -1.20 4.11 19.56
N ALA A 57 -1.26 4.64 18.34
CA ALA A 57 -0.58 4.03 17.19
C ALA A 57 0.95 4.01 17.38
N GLU A 58 1.52 5.10 17.87
CA GLU A 58 2.94 5.17 18.21
C GLU A 58 3.31 4.18 19.33
N ARG A 59 2.49 4.11 20.39
CA ARG A 59 2.70 3.17 21.51
C ARG A 59 2.64 1.72 21.03
N ALA A 60 1.64 1.38 20.21
CA ALA A 60 1.51 0.05 19.62
C ALA A 60 2.73 -0.29 18.75
N ALA A 61 3.16 0.63 17.89
CA ALA A 61 4.33 0.44 17.04
C ALA A 61 5.63 0.20 17.84
N LEU A 62 5.81 0.91 18.95
CA LEU A 62 6.96 0.73 19.85
C LEU A 62 7.04 -0.69 20.42
N LEU A 63 5.89 -1.25 20.78
CA LEU A 63 5.80 -2.54 21.47
C LEU A 63 5.62 -3.72 20.50
N ALA A 64 5.25 -3.46 19.24
CA ALA A 64 4.79 -4.46 18.27
C ALA A 64 5.72 -5.66 18.06
N LYS A 65 7.03 -5.46 18.24
CA LYS A 65 8.07 -6.49 18.03
C LYS A 65 8.78 -6.90 19.32
N ALA A 66 8.40 -6.35 20.47
CA ALA A 66 9.09 -6.58 21.74
C ALA A 66 8.95 -8.02 22.25
N ASP A 67 8.01 -8.79 21.72
CA ASP A 67 7.87 -10.21 22.03
C ASP A 67 8.89 -11.10 21.31
N LEU A 68 9.55 -10.60 20.25
CA LEU A 68 10.58 -11.36 19.50
C LEU A 68 11.78 -11.79 20.36
N VAL A 69 12.08 -11.08 21.44
CA VAL A 69 13.19 -11.39 22.37
C VAL A 69 12.76 -12.26 23.55
N THR A 70 11.52 -12.73 23.56
CA THR A 70 10.99 -13.57 24.65
C THR A 70 11.32 -15.03 24.42
N HIS A 71 11.48 -15.79 25.49
CA HIS A 71 11.77 -17.22 25.40
C HIS A 71 10.62 -17.95 24.68
N MET A 72 9.37 -17.55 24.96
CA MET A 72 8.20 -18.15 24.33
C MET A 72 8.21 -18.03 22.80
N VAL A 73 8.53 -16.84 22.27
CA VAL A 73 8.60 -16.63 20.81
C VAL A 73 9.86 -17.25 20.21
N GLY A 74 10.96 -17.31 20.96
CA GLY A 74 12.17 -18.03 20.56
C GLY A 74 11.92 -19.53 20.37
N GLU A 75 11.11 -20.15 21.23
CA GLU A 75 10.70 -21.56 21.11
C GLU A 75 9.57 -21.77 20.09
N PHE A 76 8.62 -20.84 20.00
CA PHE A 76 7.43 -20.92 19.15
C PHE A 76 7.24 -19.64 18.32
N PRO A 77 7.95 -19.49 17.19
CA PRO A 77 7.90 -18.28 16.34
C PRO A 77 6.50 -17.94 15.80
N GLU A 78 5.61 -18.92 15.70
CA GLU A 78 4.21 -18.75 15.29
C GLU A 78 3.37 -17.96 16.31
N LEU A 79 3.83 -17.84 17.56
CA LEU A 79 3.13 -17.10 18.61
C LEU A 79 3.46 -15.60 18.65
N GLN A 80 4.33 -15.12 17.76
CA GLN A 80 4.62 -13.69 17.64
C GLN A 80 3.36 -12.86 17.40
N GLY A 81 3.32 -11.64 17.92
CA GLY A 81 2.15 -10.77 17.99
C GLY A 81 1.12 -11.23 19.02
N THR A 82 0.79 -12.52 19.05
CA THR A 82 -0.16 -13.09 20.03
C THR A 82 0.41 -12.98 21.44
N MET A 83 1.67 -13.38 21.64
CA MET A 83 2.34 -13.21 22.94
C MET A 83 2.55 -11.74 23.27
N GLY A 84 2.94 -10.91 22.29
CA GLY A 84 3.02 -9.46 22.47
C GLY A 84 1.73 -8.85 23.02
N ARG A 85 0.57 -9.24 22.49
CA ARG A 85 -0.74 -8.81 23.03
C ARG A 85 -0.97 -9.29 24.46
N TYR A 86 -0.70 -10.55 24.77
CA TYR A 86 -0.85 -11.06 26.14
C TYR A 86 0.03 -10.32 27.12
N TYR A 87 1.29 -10.04 26.77
CA TYR A 87 2.20 -9.26 27.62
C TYR A 87 1.71 -7.82 27.78
N ALA A 88 1.30 -7.15 26.69
CA ALA A 88 0.79 -5.78 26.75
C ALA A 88 -0.45 -5.65 27.66
N LEU A 89 -1.39 -6.59 27.56
CA LEU A 89 -2.56 -6.61 28.45
C LEU A 89 -2.18 -6.86 29.91
N ALA A 90 -1.24 -7.77 30.15
CA ALA A 90 -0.74 -8.06 31.51
C ALA A 90 -0.03 -6.87 32.14
N ASP A 91 0.65 -6.05 31.33
CA ASP A 91 1.33 -4.81 31.75
C ASP A 91 0.38 -3.61 31.92
N GLY A 92 -0.90 -3.78 31.58
CA GLY A 92 -1.92 -2.73 31.71
C GLY A 92 -1.95 -1.71 30.56
N GLU A 93 -1.42 -2.05 29.38
CA GLU A 93 -1.57 -1.23 28.18
C GLU A 93 -3.05 -1.09 27.75
N ASP A 94 -3.36 -0.03 27.00
CA ASP A 94 -4.69 0.14 26.40
C ASP A 94 -5.05 -1.09 25.52
N PRO A 95 -6.27 -1.66 25.64
CA PRO A 95 -6.66 -2.81 24.83
C PRO A 95 -6.49 -2.60 23.32
N ARG A 96 -6.65 -1.37 22.81
CA ARG A 96 -6.42 -1.05 21.39
C ARG A 96 -4.96 -1.18 21.00
N VAL A 97 -4.04 -0.81 21.90
CA VAL A 97 -2.59 -1.01 21.72
C VAL A 97 -2.27 -2.49 21.68
N ALA A 98 -2.79 -3.26 22.63
CA ALA A 98 -2.55 -4.70 22.68
C ALA A 98 -3.13 -5.44 21.46
N ASP A 99 -4.34 -5.08 21.03
CA ASP A 99 -4.95 -5.62 19.82
C ASP A 99 -4.14 -5.24 18.57
N ALA A 100 -3.63 -4.01 18.49
CA ALA A 100 -2.75 -3.59 17.39
C ALA A 100 -1.45 -4.39 17.33
N ILE A 101 -0.84 -4.72 18.49
CA ILE A 101 0.36 -5.56 18.57
C ILE A 101 0.09 -6.96 17.98
N GLU A 102 -1.07 -7.57 18.21
CA GLU A 102 -1.38 -8.85 17.57
C GLU A 102 -1.71 -8.67 16.08
N GLN A 103 -2.52 -7.66 15.77
CA GLN A 103 -3.21 -7.56 14.49
C GLN A 103 -2.39 -6.87 13.39
N HIS A 104 -1.25 -6.25 13.69
CA HIS A 104 -0.44 -5.58 12.67
C HIS A 104 0.08 -6.50 11.56
N TYR A 105 0.14 -7.82 11.81
CA TYR A 105 0.43 -8.81 10.78
C TYR A 105 -0.71 -8.97 9.77
N ARG A 106 -1.94 -8.62 10.14
CA ARG A 106 -3.13 -8.77 9.31
C ARG A 106 -3.23 -7.67 8.23
N PRO A 107 -3.89 -7.96 7.09
CA PRO A 107 -4.15 -9.31 6.61
C PRO A 107 -2.83 -10.00 6.19
N ARG A 108 -2.71 -11.30 6.49
CA ARG A 108 -1.53 -12.12 6.18
C ARG A 108 -1.60 -12.77 4.78
N PHE A 109 -2.81 -12.94 4.27
CA PHE A 109 -3.12 -13.55 2.96
C PHE A 109 -4.46 -13.03 2.42
N ALA A 110 -4.82 -13.39 1.18
CA ALA A 110 -5.93 -12.81 0.42
C ALA A 110 -7.31 -12.90 1.10
N GLY A 111 -7.56 -13.93 1.92
CA GLY A 111 -8.81 -14.10 2.66
C GLY A 111 -8.73 -13.85 4.17
N ASP A 112 -7.59 -13.34 4.67
CA ASP A 112 -7.43 -13.08 6.11
C ASP A 112 -8.28 -11.86 6.55
N ALA A 113 -8.61 -11.78 7.83
CA ALA A 113 -9.33 -10.63 8.35
C ALA A 113 -8.49 -9.33 8.25
N LEU A 114 -9.15 -8.18 8.11
CA LEU A 114 -8.51 -6.88 8.32
C LEU A 114 -8.26 -6.66 9.83
N PRO A 115 -7.37 -5.73 10.20
CA PRO A 115 -7.29 -5.25 11.58
C PRO A 115 -8.65 -4.74 12.07
N GLY A 116 -8.99 -5.03 13.33
CA GLY A 116 -10.32 -4.79 13.89
C GLY A 116 -10.53 -3.39 14.46
N ASN A 117 -9.48 -2.56 14.51
CA ASN A 117 -9.58 -1.17 14.93
C ASN A 117 -8.62 -0.27 14.12
N ASP A 118 -8.79 1.03 14.26
CA ASP A 118 -8.08 2.08 13.54
C ASP A 118 -6.59 2.18 13.93
N VAL A 119 -6.26 2.04 15.22
CA VAL A 119 -4.88 1.95 15.74
C VAL A 119 -4.14 0.76 15.13
N ALA A 120 -4.78 -0.40 15.08
CA ALA A 120 -4.26 -1.62 14.47
C ALA A 120 -4.10 -1.48 12.95
N THR A 121 -5.03 -0.79 12.30
CA THR A 121 -4.96 -0.49 10.86
C THR A 121 -3.78 0.43 10.54
N ALA A 122 -3.58 1.49 11.33
CA ALA A 122 -2.44 2.39 11.15
C ALA A 122 -1.11 1.66 11.32
N LEU A 123 -0.98 0.83 12.35
CA LEU A 123 0.23 0.03 12.59
C LEU A 123 0.45 -1.02 11.49
N ALA A 124 -0.60 -1.73 11.06
CA ALA A 124 -0.51 -2.72 9.99
C ALA A 124 -0.06 -2.09 8.67
N LEU A 125 -0.62 -0.93 8.30
CA LEU A 125 -0.17 -0.18 7.12
C LEU A 125 1.28 0.23 7.25
N ALA A 126 1.68 0.80 8.40
CA ALA A 126 3.04 1.25 8.64
C ALA A 126 4.06 0.10 8.56
N ASP A 127 3.79 -1.04 9.21
CA ASP A 127 4.71 -2.19 9.21
C ASP A 127 4.92 -2.74 7.78
N LYS A 128 3.84 -2.85 6.99
CA LYS A 128 3.91 -3.35 5.61
C LYS A 128 4.59 -2.34 4.68
N LEU A 129 4.26 -1.06 4.79
CA LEU A 129 4.84 0.01 3.97
C LEU A 129 6.33 0.21 4.26
N GLU A 130 6.76 0.13 5.53
CA GLU A 130 8.18 0.19 5.89
C GLU A 130 8.96 -0.94 5.22
N THR A 131 8.45 -2.17 5.28
CA THR A 131 9.11 -3.31 4.64
C THR A 131 9.13 -3.16 3.12
N LEU A 132 8.05 -2.72 2.50
CA LEU A 132 7.99 -2.48 1.06
C LEU A 132 9.01 -1.42 0.62
N ALA A 133 9.00 -0.24 1.25
CA ALA A 133 9.92 0.84 0.92
C ALA A 133 11.38 0.44 1.18
N GLY A 134 11.67 -0.19 2.33
CA GLY A 134 13.00 -0.66 2.66
C GLY A 134 13.56 -1.67 1.66
N MET A 135 12.77 -2.69 1.29
CA MET A 135 13.23 -3.74 0.37
C MET A 135 13.35 -3.25 -1.07
N PHE A 136 12.42 -2.43 -1.56
CA PHE A 136 12.53 -1.80 -2.87
C PHE A 136 13.72 -0.82 -2.92
N GLY A 137 13.87 0.02 -1.90
CA GLY A 137 14.94 1.01 -1.83
C GLY A 137 16.35 0.41 -1.77
N ILE A 138 16.50 -0.85 -1.38
CA ILE A 138 17.77 -1.59 -1.46
C ILE A 138 17.84 -2.56 -2.64
N GLY A 139 16.86 -2.59 -3.54
CA GLY A 139 16.85 -3.46 -4.72
C GLY A 139 16.62 -4.95 -4.42
N GLN A 140 15.91 -5.28 -3.34
CA GLN A 140 15.48 -6.64 -2.97
C GLN A 140 14.05 -6.95 -3.43
N GLN A 141 13.63 -6.37 -4.55
CA GLN A 141 12.30 -6.60 -5.12
C GLN A 141 12.11 -8.04 -5.61
N PRO A 142 10.87 -8.57 -5.64
CA PRO A 142 10.62 -9.95 -6.05
C PRO A 142 11.02 -10.18 -7.51
N THR A 143 11.56 -11.37 -7.81
CA THR A 143 11.99 -11.75 -9.17
C THR A 143 11.40 -13.08 -9.58
N GLY A 144 10.77 -13.15 -10.76
CA GLY A 144 10.05 -14.35 -11.21
C GLY A 144 9.08 -14.84 -10.13
N ASP A 145 9.16 -16.11 -9.75
CA ASP A 145 8.32 -16.66 -8.68
C ASP A 145 8.85 -16.41 -7.27
N LYS A 146 10.10 -15.97 -7.12
CA LYS A 146 10.74 -15.80 -5.79
C LYS A 146 10.30 -14.50 -5.13
N ASP A 147 9.81 -14.62 -3.90
CA ASP A 147 9.45 -13.51 -3.02
C ASP A 147 9.92 -13.79 -1.58
N PRO A 148 11.24 -13.70 -1.31
CA PRO A 148 11.82 -14.12 -0.03
C PRO A 148 11.35 -13.26 1.15
N PHE A 149 10.93 -12.01 0.90
CA PHE A 149 10.46 -11.07 1.91
C PHE A 149 8.94 -10.89 1.90
N ALA A 150 8.21 -11.75 1.19
CA ALA A 150 6.75 -11.74 1.11
C ALA A 150 6.14 -10.40 0.64
N LEU A 151 6.86 -9.63 -0.19
CA LEU A 151 6.47 -8.29 -0.64
C LEU A 151 5.14 -8.30 -1.40
N ARG A 152 4.81 -9.37 -2.12
CA ARG A 152 3.50 -9.53 -2.76
C ARG A 152 2.38 -9.59 -1.74
N ARG A 153 2.60 -10.29 -0.61
CA ARG A 153 1.63 -10.37 0.49
C ARG A 153 1.52 -9.04 1.25
N HIS A 154 2.64 -8.34 1.45
CA HIS A 154 2.63 -7.00 2.05
C HIS A 154 1.85 -6.00 1.19
N ALA A 155 2.12 -5.95 -0.12
CA ALA A 155 1.41 -5.06 -1.05
C ALA A 155 -0.07 -5.40 -1.13
N LEU A 156 -0.43 -6.69 -1.22
CA LEU A 156 -1.83 -7.11 -1.18
C LEU A 156 -2.51 -6.67 0.13
N GLY A 157 -1.82 -6.79 1.27
CA GLY A 157 -2.40 -6.35 2.54
C GLY A 157 -2.62 -4.84 2.62
N VAL A 158 -1.72 -4.04 2.07
CA VAL A 158 -1.91 -2.59 1.92
C VAL A 158 -3.14 -2.31 1.04
N ILE A 159 -3.22 -2.95 -0.13
CA ILE A 159 -4.35 -2.79 -1.06
C ILE A 159 -5.68 -3.11 -0.37
N ARG A 160 -5.77 -4.26 0.31
CA ARG A 160 -6.99 -4.69 0.99
C ARG A 160 -7.39 -3.71 2.08
N MET A 161 -6.45 -3.21 2.89
CA MET A 161 -6.77 -2.22 3.91
C MET A 161 -7.25 -0.89 3.30
N LEU A 162 -6.66 -0.44 2.20
CA LEU A 162 -7.10 0.79 1.53
C LEU A 162 -8.48 0.62 0.87
N VAL A 163 -8.70 -0.49 0.17
CA VAL A 163 -9.91 -0.75 -0.61
C VAL A 163 -11.08 -1.23 0.26
N GLU A 164 -10.91 -2.35 0.97
CA GLU A 164 -11.97 -2.96 1.80
C GLU A 164 -12.20 -2.16 3.08
N GLY A 165 -11.16 -1.51 3.62
CA GLY A 165 -11.27 -0.58 4.73
C GLY A 165 -11.80 0.80 4.35
N ASN A 166 -12.01 1.06 3.05
CA ASN A 166 -12.50 2.33 2.51
C ASN A 166 -11.74 3.55 3.09
N LEU A 167 -10.41 3.46 3.06
CA LEU A 167 -9.52 4.47 3.62
C LEU A 167 -9.15 5.50 2.55
N PRO A 168 -9.52 6.79 2.70
CA PRO A 168 -9.30 7.83 1.68
C PRO A 168 -7.85 8.34 1.70
N LEU A 169 -6.89 7.43 1.53
CA LEU A 169 -5.46 7.71 1.56
C LEU A 169 -4.87 7.70 0.15
N SER A 170 -3.98 8.66 -0.10
CA SER A 170 -3.18 8.73 -1.33
C SER A 170 -2.09 7.66 -1.30
N LEU A 171 -2.06 6.76 -2.30
CA LEU A 171 -0.97 5.78 -2.42
C LEU A 171 0.39 6.47 -2.56
N PHE A 172 0.45 7.54 -3.35
CA PHE A 172 1.66 8.35 -3.54
C PHE A 172 2.16 8.92 -2.21
N ASP A 173 1.28 9.49 -1.39
CA ASP A 173 1.65 10.04 -0.09
C ASP A 173 2.17 8.96 0.87
N LEU A 174 1.53 7.79 0.86
CA LEU A 174 1.93 6.66 1.70
C LEU A 174 3.30 6.12 1.31
N VAL A 175 3.57 5.99 0.01
CA VAL A 175 4.88 5.58 -0.50
C VAL A 175 5.94 6.61 -0.12
N ASN A 176 5.70 7.91 -0.37
CA ASN A 176 6.65 8.96 0.03
C ASN A 176 6.91 8.98 1.54
N ALA A 177 5.86 8.87 2.35
CA ALA A 177 6.00 8.79 3.81
C ALA A 177 6.86 7.58 4.21
N ALA A 178 6.64 6.43 3.59
CA ALA A 178 7.38 5.21 3.87
C ALA A 178 8.88 5.30 3.50
N PHE A 179 9.24 5.99 2.42
CA PHE A 179 10.65 6.23 2.11
C PHE A 179 11.26 7.30 3.03
N SER A 180 10.49 8.32 3.43
CA SER A 180 10.98 9.44 4.25
C SER A 180 11.41 9.07 5.66
N VAL A 181 10.93 7.94 6.21
CA VAL A 181 11.32 7.47 7.54
C VAL A 181 12.71 6.82 7.57
N PHE A 182 13.31 6.54 6.40
CA PHE A 182 14.67 6.01 6.33
C PHE A 182 15.70 7.15 6.35
N PRO A 183 16.87 6.94 6.98
CA PRO A 183 17.97 7.90 6.91
C PRO A 183 18.35 8.27 5.48
N GLN A 184 18.70 9.54 5.25
CA GLN A 184 19.10 10.03 3.94
C GLN A 184 20.27 9.20 3.37
N GLY A 185 20.14 8.78 2.11
CA GLY A 185 21.16 7.98 1.42
C GLY A 185 21.13 6.49 1.75
N MET A 186 20.27 6.01 2.66
CA MET A 186 20.11 4.59 2.95
C MET A 186 19.40 3.83 1.81
N LEU A 187 18.40 4.47 1.19
CA LEU A 187 17.62 3.91 0.10
C LEU A 187 17.95 4.60 -1.22
N GLY A 188 17.89 3.83 -2.31
CA GLY A 188 17.85 4.34 -3.67
C GLY A 188 16.46 4.86 -4.06
N ASP A 189 16.36 5.47 -5.23
CA ASP A 189 15.08 5.96 -5.76
C ASP A 189 14.28 4.80 -6.37
N ALA A 190 13.27 4.33 -5.62
CA ALA A 190 12.42 3.21 -6.00
C ALA A 190 10.92 3.50 -5.75
N HIS A 191 10.54 4.78 -5.62
CA HIS A 191 9.15 5.19 -5.36
C HIS A 191 8.22 4.71 -6.49
N THR A 192 8.59 5.04 -7.74
CA THR A 192 7.83 4.68 -8.94
C THR A 192 7.73 3.16 -9.13
N ASP A 193 8.80 2.43 -8.81
CA ASP A 193 8.83 0.97 -8.91
C ASP A 193 7.88 0.34 -7.88
N LEU A 194 7.90 0.82 -6.64
CA LEU A 194 6.99 0.35 -5.60
C LEU A 194 5.53 0.66 -5.94
N GLU A 195 5.22 1.88 -6.39
CA GLU A 195 3.85 2.20 -6.80
C GLU A 195 3.39 1.32 -7.96
N THR A 196 4.24 1.14 -8.98
CA THR A 196 3.92 0.29 -10.13
C THR A 196 3.66 -1.15 -9.69
N PHE A 197 4.48 -1.66 -8.77
CA PHE A 197 4.29 -2.98 -8.17
C PHE A 197 2.94 -3.08 -7.43
N VAL A 198 2.56 -2.07 -6.64
CA VAL A 198 1.25 -2.03 -5.96
C VAL A 198 0.11 -2.04 -6.99
N PHE A 199 0.18 -1.24 -8.05
CA PHE A 199 -0.84 -1.24 -9.11
C PHE A 199 -0.92 -2.59 -9.85
N GLU A 200 0.19 -3.27 -10.10
CA GLU A 200 0.17 -4.62 -10.67
C GLU A 200 -0.50 -5.63 -9.72
N ARG A 201 -0.27 -5.51 -8.42
CA ARG A 201 -0.95 -6.37 -7.43
C ARG A 201 -2.45 -6.06 -7.37
N LEU A 202 -2.83 -4.79 -7.46
CA LEU A 202 -4.23 -4.36 -7.51
C LEU A 202 -4.94 -4.96 -8.73
N ARG A 203 -4.30 -4.97 -9.91
CA ARG A 203 -4.84 -5.64 -11.11
C ARG A 203 -5.17 -7.11 -10.85
N GLY A 204 -4.23 -7.84 -10.22
CA GLY A 204 -4.45 -9.25 -9.87
C GLY A 204 -5.63 -9.44 -8.92
N HIS A 205 -5.67 -8.64 -7.85
CA HIS A 205 -6.76 -8.67 -6.86
C HIS A 205 -8.13 -8.39 -7.49
N LEU A 206 -8.24 -7.41 -8.38
CA LEU A 206 -9.48 -7.08 -9.08
C LEU A 206 -9.92 -8.18 -10.06
N ARG A 207 -8.98 -8.86 -10.73
CA ARG A 207 -9.31 -10.02 -11.57
C ARG A 207 -9.88 -11.17 -10.75
N GLU A 208 -9.29 -11.44 -9.58
CA GLU A 208 -9.80 -12.45 -8.63
C GLU A 208 -11.20 -12.08 -8.11
N ALA A 209 -11.49 -10.78 -7.95
CA ALA A 209 -12.83 -10.27 -7.64
C ALA A 209 -13.82 -10.32 -8.82
N GLY A 210 -13.40 -10.80 -10.00
CA GLY A 210 -14.25 -11.03 -11.16
C GLY A 210 -14.37 -9.85 -12.13
N TYR A 211 -13.53 -8.81 -12.01
CA TYR A 211 -13.49 -7.72 -12.99
C TYR A 211 -12.75 -8.12 -14.27
N GLY A 212 -13.29 -7.71 -15.42
CA GLY A 212 -12.72 -7.96 -16.74
C GLY A 212 -11.49 -7.09 -16.99
N ALA A 213 -10.57 -7.56 -17.85
CA ALA A 213 -9.34 -6.83 -18.15
C ALA A 213 -9.57 -5.40 -18.67
N ASN A 214 -10.58 -5.20 -19.52
CA ASN A 214 -10.92 -3.88 -20.05
C ASN A 214 -11.50 -2.95 -18.97
N GLU A 215 -12.28 -3.49 -18.03
CA GLU A 215 -12.83 -2.71 -16.91
C GLU A 215 -11.70 -2.21 -16.01
N ILE A 216 -10.78 -3.11 -15.67
CA ILE A 216 -9.63 -2.82 -14.83
C ILE A 216 -8.73 -1.78 -15.49
N GLU A 217 -8.35 -1.96 -16.76
CA GLU A 217 -7.47 -1.00 -17.43
C GLU A 217 -8.16 0.35 -17.68
N ALA A 218 -9.49 0.39 -17.90
CA ALA A 218 -10.22 1.64 -18.03
C ALA A 218 -10.13 2.52 -16.76
N VAL A 219 -10.03 1.89 -15.59
CA VAL A 219 -9.89 2.60 -14.30
C VAL A 219 -8.41 2.84 -13.95
N LEU A 220 -7.57 1.81 -14.03
CA LEU A 220 -6.20 1.88 -13.53
C LEU A 220 -5.24 2.62 -14.46
N CYS A 221 -5.56 2.81 -15.75
CA CYS A 221 -4.74 3.62 -16.64
C CYS A 221 -4.63 5.09 -16.18
N MET A 222 -5.63 5.56 -15.42
CA MET A 222 -5.65 6.90 -14.83
C MET A 222 -4.79 7.03 -13.57
N ARG A 223 -4.18 5.93 -13.08
CA ARG A 223 -3.43 5.85 -11.81
C ARG A 223 -4.17 6.57 -10.67
N PRO A 224 -5.34 6.04 -10.25
CA PRO A 224 -6.17 6.69 -9.23
C PRO A 224 -5.37 6.96 -7.96
N VAL A 225 -5.46 8.20 -7.46
CA VAL A 225 -4.74 8.65 -6.25
C VAL A 225 -5.19 7.86 -5.02
N GLN A 226 -6.49 7.62 -4.93
CA GLN A 226 -7.19 6.98 -3.81
C GLN A 226 -7.71 5.61 -4.25
N LEU A 227 -7.19 4.54 -3.63
CA LEU A 227 -7.53 3.17 -4.02
C LEU A 227 -8.92 2.75 -3.53
N ASP A 228 -9.42 3.33 -2.44
CA ASP A 228 -10.77 3.12 -1.90
C ASP A 228 -11.88 3.47 -2.91
N GLN A 229 -11.61 4.35 -3.86
CA GLN A 229 -12.58 4.74 -4.90
C GLN A 229 -12.63 3.78 -6.09
N VAL A 230 -11.63 2.91 -6.25
CA VAL A 230 -11.50 2.01 -7.41
C VAL A 230 -12.72 1.10 -7.59
N PRO A 231 -13.28 0.45 -6.55
CA PRO A 231 -14.50 -0.35 -6.71
C PRO A 231 -15.67 0.45 -7.29
N ARG A 232 -15.88 1.68 -6.82
CA ARG A 232 -16.99 2.54 -7.31
C ARG A 232 -16.78 2.94 -8.77
N GLN A 233 -15.53 3.21 -9.15
CA GLN A 233 -15.17 3.50 -10.54
C GLN A 233 -15.40 2.30 -11.44
N LEU A 234 -15.06 1.09 -10.98
CA LEU A 234 -15.32 -0.15 -11.73
C LEU A 234 -16.81 -0.40 -11.92
N GLU A 235 -17.63 -0.19 -10.89
CA GLU A 235 -19.09 -0.30 -11.02
C GLU A 235 -19.66 0.73 -11.99
N ALA A 236 -19.12 1.96 -12.01
CA ALA A 236 -19.52 2.96 -13.00
C ALA A 236 -19.15 2.55 -14.43
N VAL A 237 -17.95 1.97 -14.64
CA VAL A 237 -17.53 1.42 -15.94
C VAL A 237 -18.42 0.27 -16.37
N ARG A 238 -18.78 -0.64 -15.46
CA ARG A 238 -19.73 -1.73 -15.71
C ARG A 238 -21.11 -1.24 -16.11
N ALA A 239 -21.65 -0.28 -15.37
CA ALA A 239 -22.95 0.32 -15.67
C ALA A 239 -22.94 0.98 -17.05
N PHE A 240 -21.88 1.72 -17.38
CA PHE A 240 -21.70 2.32 -18.71
C PHE A 240 -21.62 1.26 -19.81
N ALA A 241 -20.81 0.20 -19.61
CA ALA A 241 -20.64 -0.86 -20.59
C ALA A 241 -21.93 -1.66 -20.89
N GLY A 242 -22.89 -1.66 -19.96
CA GLY A 242 -24.21 -2.26 -20.15
C GLY A 242 -25.18 -1.44 -20.98
N LEU A 243 -24.85 -0.18 -21.33
CA LEU A 243 -25.72 0.67 -22.15
C LEU A 243 -25.70 0.27 -23.63
N PRO A 244 -26.83 0.30 -24.35
CA PRO A 244 -26.89 0.00 -25.78
C PRO A 244 -25.94 0.85 -26.63
N GLU A 245 -25.70 2.09 -26.22
CA GLU A 245 -24.87 3.07 -26.94
C GLU A 245 -23.36 2.85 -26.72
N ALA A 246 -22.97 2.08 -25.70
CA ALA A 246 -21.58 1.96 -25.25
C ALA A 246 -20.66 1.39 -26.33
N GLU A 247 -21.12 0.38 -27.07
CA GLU A 247 -20.34 -0.24 -28.14
C GLU A 247 -20.07 0.75 -29.28
N SER A 248 -21.08 1.52 -29.68
CA SER A 248 -20.96 2.53 -30.74
C SER A 248 -19.98 3.64 -30.34
N LEU A 249 -20.07 4.12 -29.10
CA LEU A 249 -19.17 5.13 -28.55
C LEU A 249 -17.73 4.61 -28.45
N ALA A 250 -17.53 3.39 -27.95
CA ALA A 250 -16.21 2.77 -27.85
C ALA A 250 -15.58 2.55 -29.23
N ALA A 251 -16.37 2.12 -30.23
CA ALA A 251 -15.92 1.93 -31.60
C ALA A 251 -15.53 3.26 -32.27
N ALA A 252 -16.33 4.32 -32.05
CA ALA A 252 -16.00 5.66 -32.53
C ALA A 252 -14.69 6.17 -31.92
N ASN A 253 -14.52 6.04 -30.60
CA ASN A 253 -13.29 6.46 -29.92
C ASN A 253 -12.06 5.66 -30.41
N LYS A 254 -12.18 4.34 -30.56
CA LYS A 254 -11.11 3.49 -31.10
C LYS A 254 -10.70 3.92 -32.51
N ARG A 255 -11.65 4.31 -33.36
CA ARG A 255 -11.35 4.85 -34.71
C ARG A 255 -10.56 6.15 -34.60
N VAL A 256 -11.00 7.09 -33.77
CA VAL A 256 -10.28 8.36 -33.56
C VAL A 256 -8.85 8.11 -33.10
N VAL A 257 -8.64 7.26 -32.08
CA VAL A 257 -7.29 6.92 -31.59
C VAL A 257 -6.42 6.30 -32.68
N ASN A 258 -6.96 5.40 -33.50
CA ASN A 258 -6.20 4.79 -34.59
C ASN A 258 -5.83 5.80 -35.70
N ILE A 259 -6.74 6.73 -36.03
CA ILE A 259 -6.46 7.81 -36.98
C ILE A 259 -5.33 8.69 -36.44
N LEU A 260 -5.39 9.09 -35.17
CA LEU A 260 -4.36 9.92 -34.54
C LEU A 260 -2.99 9.22 -34.55
N LYS A 261 -2.93 7.92 -34.23
CA LYS A 261 -1.68 7.15 -34.29
C LYS A 261 -1.11 7.07 -35.71
N GLN A 262 -1.95 6.91 -36.72
CA GLN A 262 -1.51 6.88 -38.12
C GLN A 262 -1.00 8.25 -38.58
N ALA A 263 -1.64 9.33 -38.15
CA ALA A 263 -1.20 10.70 -38.42
C ALA A 263 0.17 10.97 -37.78
N GLU A 264 0.33 10.63 -36.49
CA GLU A 264 1.60 10.76 -35.77
C GLU A 264 2.73 9.96 -36.43
N ALA A 265 2.46 8.72 -36.86
CA ALA A 265 3.44 7.88 -37.57
C ALA A 265 3.87 8.47 -38.93
N LYS A 266 3.05 9.34 -39.53
CA LYS A 266 3.37 10.09 -40.75
C LYS A 266 4.04 11.44 -40.46
N GLY A 267 4.24 11.80 -39.19
CA GLY A 267 4.75 13.09 -38.76
C GLY A 267 3.73 14.23 -38.87
N GLU A 268 2.45 13.91 -39.01
CA GLU A 268 1.36 14.90 -39.00
C GLU A 268 1.13 15.38 -37.55
N SER A 269 1.05 16.69 -37.35
CA SER A 269 0.85 17.30 -36.04
C SER A 269 -0.11 18.46 -36.12
N PHE A 270 -0.95 18.59 -35.09
CA PHE A 270 -1.85 19.73 -34.91
C PHE A 270 -1.10 21.07 -34.88
N ILE A 271 0.16 21.09 -34.40
CA ILE A 271 0.98 22.32 -34.34
C ILE A 271 1.16 22.95 -35.73
N ASN A 272 1.15 22.13 -36.78
CA ASN A 272 1.33 22.56 -38.17
C ASN A 272 -0.01 22.75 -38.92
N ALA A 273 -1.15 22.69 -38.22
CA ALA A 273 -2.45 22.81 -38.88
C ALA A 273 -2.70 24.24 -39.38
N GLU A 274 -2.90 24.38 -40.70
CA GLU A 274 -3.19 25.65 -41.33
C GLU A 274 -4.68 26.00 -41.20
N ALA A 275 -4.99 27.06 -40.44
CA ALA A 275 -6.38 27.50 -40.20
C ALA A 275 -7.18 27.75 -41.50
N GLY A 276 -6.50 28.16 -42.58
CA GLY A 276 -7.10 28.38 -43.89
C GLY A 276 -7.57 27.10 -44.61
N MET A 277 -7.11 25.93 -44.18
CA MET A 277 -7.54 24.63 -44.73
C MET A 277 -8.77 24.04 -44.03
N LEU A 278 -9.18 24.59 -42.89
CA LEU A 278 -10.35 24.16 -42.13
C LEU A 278 -11.65 24.64 -42.80
N ARG A 279 -12.53 23.70 -43.14
CA ARG A 279 -13.73 23.99 -43.95
C ARG A 279 -14.97 24.04 -43.09
N GLU A 280 -15.10 23.08 -42.19
CA GLU A 280 -16.31 22.94 -41.38
C GLU A 280 -16.30 23.90 -40.19
N PRO A 281 -17.45 24.45 -39.77
CA PRO A 281 -17.55 25.28 -38.57
C PRO A 281 -17.02 24.56 -37.33
N ALA A 282 -17.26 23.24 -37.21
CA ALA A 282 -16.79 22.42 -36.10
C ALA A 282 -15.26 22.28 -36.06
N GLU A 283 -14.60 22.15 -37.23
CA GLU A 283 -13.13 22.08 -37.33
C GLU A 283 -12.49 23.39 -36.85
N ARG A 284 -13.05 24.53 -37.29
CA ARG A 284 -12.58 25.87 -36.89
C ARG A 284 -12.78 26.11 -35.39
N ALA A 285 -13.95 25.74 -34.86
CA ALA A 285 -14.26 25.87 -33.44
C ALA A 285 -13.33 25.02 -32.56
N LEU A 286 -13.06 23.78 -32.95
CA LEU A 286 -12.12 22.90 -32.25
C LEU A 286 -10.69 23.45 -32.30
N PHE A 287 -10.24 23.91 -33.48
CA PHE A 287 -8.91 24.50 -33.67
C PHE A 287 -8.70 25.74 -32.80
N GLU A 288 -9.70 26.63 -32.72
CA GLU A 288 -9.65 27.80 -31.82
C GLU A 288 -9.63 27.42 -30.34
N ALA A 289 -10.43 26.43 -29.93
CA ALA A 289 -10.47 25.96 -28.54
C ALA A 289 -9.12 25.37 -28.10
N LEU A 290 -8.48 24.57 -28.96
CA LEU A 290 -7.19 23.96 -28.67
C LEU A 290 -6.03 24.97 -28.61
N ARG A 291 -6.10 26.12 -29.29
CA ARG A 291 -5.09 27.20 -29.16
C ARG A 291 -5.17 27.98 -27.85
N LYS A 292 -6.27 27.88 -27.11
CA LYS A 292 -6.50 28.59 -25.83
C LYS A 292 -6.07 27.78 -24.60
N THR A 293 -5.71 26.52 -24.78
CA THR A 293 -5.30 25.58 -23.72
C THR A 293 -3.78 25.44 -23.75
#